data_AF-A0A550H3P1-F1
#
_entry.id   AF-A0A550H3P1-F1
#
_cell.length_a   1.000
_cell.length_b   1.000
_cell.length_c   1.000
_cell.angle_alpha   90.00
_cell.angle_beta   90.00
_cell.angle_gamma   90.00
#
_symmetry.space_group_name_H-M   'P 1'
#
loop_
_entity.id
_entity.type
_entity.pdbx_description
1 polymer ?
#
loop_
_entity_poly.entity_id
_entity_poly.type
_entity_poly.pdbx_seq_one_letter_code
_entity_poly.pdbx_strand_id
1 'polypeptide(L)'
;MHIVPGFKKDFPIVLNIPIAGRESFDGMDANVTWFVKGVVAVDDRPDITSETKEIQVIRTSAGSKTQEKEIALIPCVYCESLMAQSASFCPKCGAPRKT
;
A
#
# COMPACT_ATOMS: atom_id res chain seq x y z
N MET A 1 11.64 -6.93 -28.97
CA MET A 1 10.52 -5.98 -28.83
C MET A 1 10.76 -4.84 -29.80
N HIS A 2 9.86 -4.56 -30.75
CA HIS A 2 10.04 -3.43 -31.67
C HIS A 2 9.34 -2.18 -31.14
N ILE A 3 10.14 -1.13 -30.90
CA ILE A 3 9.66 0.18 -30.47
C ILE A 3 9.39 1.00 -31.72
N VAL A 4 8.14 1.41 -31.91
CA VAL A 4 7.69 2.25 -33.03
C VAL A 4 7.31 3.65 -32.53
N PRO A 5 7.30 4.69 -33.39
CA PRO A 5 6.84 6.02 -32.98
C PRO A 5 5.45 5.96 -32.36
N GLY A 6 5.28 6.55 -31.17
CA GLY A 6 4.03 6.52 -30.40
C GLY A 6 3.85 5.32 -29.47
N PHE A 7 4.79 4.38 -29.44
CA PHE A 7 4.75 3.23 -28.53
C PHE A 7 4.79 3.68 -27.06
N LYS A 8 3.80 3.27 -26.28
CA LYS A 8 3.74 3.43 -24.83
C LYS A 8 3.51 2.08 -24.18
N LYS A 9 4.25 1.80 -23.10
CA LYS A 9 4.09 0.59 -22.31
C LYS A 9 4.37 0.88 -20.86
N ASP A 10 3.47 0.41 -20.01
CA ASP A 10 3.62 0.50 -18.57
C ASP A 10 4.36 -0.72 -18.06
N PHE A 11 5.35 -0.47 -17.20
CA PHE A 11 6.14 -1.49 -16.53
C PHE A 11 5.88 -1.39 -15.03
N PRO A 12 4.92 -2.16 -14.48
CA PRO A 12 4.65 -2.13 -13.06
C PRO A 12 5.85 -2.69 -12.29
N ILE A 13 6.29 -1.97 -11.27
CA ILE A 13 7.40 -2.37 -10.40
C ILE A 13 6.88 -2.44 -8.98
N VAL A 14 7.14 -3.57 -8.31
CA VAL A 14 6.86 -3.77 -6.89
C VAL A 14 8.16 -4.13 -6.20
N LEU A 15 8.54 -3.32 -5.20
CA LEU A 15 9.77 -3.50 -4.44
C LEU A 15 9.43 -3.46 -2.95
N ASN A 16 9.94 -4.43 -2.21
CA ASN A 16 9.86 -4.42 -0.75
C ASN A 16 11.02 -3.59 -0.20
N ILE A 17 10.72 -2.61 0.65
CA ILE A 17 11.74 -1.86 1.36
C ILE A 17 12.34 -2.79 2.43
N PRO A 18 13.68 -2.99 2.47
CA PRO A 18 14.30 -3.86 3.45
C PRO A 18 14.01 -3.39 4.89
N ILE A 19 13.82 -4.32 5.82
CA ILE A 19 13.59 -4.01 7.24
C ILE A 19 14.77 -3.26 7.86
N ALA A 20 15.99 -3.51 7.36
CA ALA A 20 17.20 -2.77 7.75
C ALA A 20 17.31 -1.38 7.08
N GLY A 21 16.40 -1.05 6.17
CA GLY A 21 16.33 0.27 5.54
C GLY A 21 16.00 1.34 6.59
N ARG A 22 16.82 2.40 6.63
CA ARG A 22 16.56 3.55 7.49
C ARG A 22 15.44 4.40 6.91
N GLU A 23 14.70 5.06 7.79
CA GLU A 23 13.67 6.01 7.39
C GLU A 23 14.29 7.21 6.69
N SER A 24 13.53 7.83 5.80
CA SER A 24 13.81 9.19 5.39
C SER A 24 13.79 10.08 6.63
N PHE A 25 14.85 10.87 6.81
CA PHE A 25 15.00 11.83 7.91
C PHE A 25 15.06 11.22 9.34
N ASP A 26 15.58 9.99 9.52
CA ASP A 26 15.71 9.26 10.82
C ASP A 26 16.65 9.92 11.87
N GLY A 27 17.03 11.20 11.74
CA GLY A 27 17.83 11.87 12.77
C GLY A 27 18.33 13.27 12.44
N MET A 28 18.71 14.01 13.48
CA MET A 28 19.27 15.37 13.42
C MET A 28 20.66 15.41 12.73
N ASP A 29 21.38 14.28 12.75
CA ASP A 29 22.76 14.15 12.25
C ASP A 29 22.92 13.16 11.07
N ALA A 30 21.84 12.52 10.59
CA ALA A 30 21.90 11.54 9.51
C ALA A 30 20.68 11.62 8.57
N ASN A 31 20.90 12.16 7.38
CA ASN A 31 19.88 12.25 6.33
C ASN A 31 20.00 11.06 5.39
N VAL A 32 19.05 10.12 5.47
CA VAL A 32 18.87 9.09 4.44
C VAL A 32 17.85 9.59 3.43
N THR A 33 18.27 9.67 2.18
CA THR A 33 17.43 10.05 1.04
C THR A 33 17.29 8.86 0.10
N TRP A 34 16.07 8.63 -0.36
CA TRP A 34 15.75 7.52 -1.26
C TRP A 34 15.39 8.07 -2.63
N PHE A 35 15.94 7.46 -3.67
CA PHE A 35 15.69 7.87 -5.05
C PHE A 35 15.34 6.67 -5.90
N VAL A 36 14.48 6.90 -6.89
CA VAL A 36 14.19 5.95 -7.97
C VAL A 36 14.57 6.58 -9.30
N LYS A 37 15.25 5.79 -10.13
CA LYS A 37 15.66 6.16 -11.49
C LYS A 37 15.38 4.99 -12.42
N GLY A 38 14.63 5.25 -13.48
CA GLY A 38 14.41 4.29 -14.56
C GLY A 38 15.50 4.41 -15.61
N VAL A 39 15.92 3.27 -16.17
CA VAL A 39 16.85 3.22 -17.30
C VAL A 39 16.24 2.34 -18.39
N VAL A 40 16.25 2.84 -19.62
CA VAL A 40 15.88 2.07 -20.81
C VAL A 40 17.14 1.80 -21.59
N ALA A 41 17.54 0.53 -21.59
CA ALA A 41 18.63 0.02 -22.40
C ALA A 41 18.07 -0.60 -23.70
N VAL A 42 18.67 -0.25 -24.83
CA VAL A 42 18.37 -0.83 -26.14
C VAL A 42 19.69 -1.27 -26.75
N ASP A 43 19.76 -2.51 -27.22
CA ASP A 43 20.96 -3.05 -27.85
C ASP A 43 21.49 -2.10 -28.93
N ASP A 44 22.81 -1.92 -28.93
CA ASP A 44 23.55 -1.02 -29.83
C ASP A 44 23.12 0.47 -29.79
N ARG A 45 22.48 0.91 -28.70
CA ARG A 45 22.18 2.32 -28.44
C ARG A 45 22.60 2.76 -27.03
N PRO A 46 22.91 4.04 -26.83
CA PRO A 46 23.19 4.56 -25.51
C PRO A 46 21.95 4.49 -24.62
N ASP A 47 22.16 4.11 -23.36
CA ASP A 47 21.11 4.04 -22.36
C ASP A 47 20.47 5.41 -22.14
N ILE A 48 19.14 5.45 -22.15
CA ILE A 48 18.37 6.65 -21.82
C ILE A 48 17.86 6.51 -20.41
N THR A 49 18.12 7.52 -19.58
CA THR A 49 17.70 7.52 -18.19
C THR A 49 16.52 8.47 -17.96
N SER A 50 15.56 8.06 -17.15
CA SER A 50 14.49 8.94 -16.69
C SER A 50 15.00 9.99 -15.72
N GLU A 51 14.15 10.99 -15.44
CA GLU A 51 14.29 11.85 -14.28
C GLU A 51 14.37 11.02 -12.99
N THR A 52 15.23 11.44 -12.07
CA THR A 52 15.34 10.85 -10.73
C THR A 52 14.21 11.40 -9.87
N LYS A 53 13.40 10.51 -9.29
CA LYS A 53 12.36 10.90 -8.34
C LYS A 53 12.79 10.56 -6.92
N GLU A 54 12.55 11.48 -5.99
CA GLU A 54 12.73 11.23 -4.57
C GLU A 54 11.54 10.46 -3.99
N ILE A 55 11.82 9.53 -3.08
CA ILE A 55 10.81 8.73 -2.37
C ILE A 55 11.00 8.98 -0.87
N GLN A 56 9.87 9.09 -0.16
CA GLN A 56 9.88 9.15 1.30
C GLN A 56 9.61 7.77 1.88
N VAL A 57 10.52 7.28 2.71
CA VAL A 57 10.39 6.02 3.45
C VAL A 57 10.09 6.33 4.91
N ILE A 58 8.97 5.82 5.41
CA ILE A 58 8.55 5.95 6.81
C ILE A 58 8.42 4.56 7.44
N ARG A 59 8.81 4.40 8.70
CA ARG A 59 8.47 3.19 9.46
C ARG A 59 6.96 3.23 9.63
N THR A 60 6.34 2.16 9.16
CA THR A 60 5.00 1.84 9.58
C THR A 60 5.09 1.50 11.06
N SER A 61 4.68 2.45 11.92
CA SER A 61 4.36 2.12 13.30
C SER A 61 3.36 0.96 13.25
N ALA A 62 3.43 0.04 14.21
CA ALA A 62 2.63 -1.18 14.23
C ALA A 62 1.09 -0.98 14.18
N GLY A 63 0.60 0.26 14.04
CA GLY A 63 -0.80 0.63 13.86
C GLY A 63 -1.24 0.97 12.43
N SER A 64 -0.37 1.00 11.40
CA SER A 64 -0.78 1.32 10.02
C SER A 64 -0.63 0.15 9.04
N LYS A 65 -0.90 -1.07 9.51
CA LYS A 65 -1.65 -1.96 8.64
C LYS A 65 -3.07 -1.40 8.64
N THR A 66 -3.55 -0.95 7.49
CA THR A 66 -4.95 -1.25 7.12
C THR A 66 -5.05 -2.77 7.11
N GLN A 67 -5.08 -3.37 8.30
CA GLN A 67 -5.90 -4.54 8.50
C GLN A 67 -7.28 -4.01 8.17
N GLU A 68 -7.79 -4.33 6.98
CA GLU A 68 -9.16 -4.81 6.96
C GLU A 68 -9.20 -5.88 8.05
N LYS A 69 -9.51 -5.47 9.28
CA LYS A 69 -10.02 -6.40 10.26
C LYS A 69 -11.18 -6.99 9.52
N GLU A 70 -11.06 -8.26 9.16
CA GLU A 70 -12.18 -9.03 8.66
C GLU A 70 -13.23 -8.94 9.76
N ILE A 71 -14.15 -7.98 9.61
CA ILE A 71 -15.20 -7.73 10.59
C ILE A 71 -16.10 -8.94 10.42
N ALA A 72 -15.93 -9.94 11.28
CA ALA A 72 -16.76 -11.14 11.27
C ALA A 72 -18.23 -10.70 11.31
N LEU A 73 -18.96 -11.00 10.24
CA LEU A 73 -20.38 -10.68 10.13
C LEU A 73 -21.18 -11.81 10.78
N ILE A 74 -22.00 -11.46 11.76
CA ILE A 74 -22.91 -12.38 12.46
C ILE A 74 -24.37 -12.04 12.12
N PRO A 75 -25.25 -13.03 11.93
CA PRO A 75 -26.67 -12.78 11.71
C PRO A 75 -27.37 -12.33 13.01
N CYS A 76 -28.30 -11.39 12.91
CA CYS A 76 -29.16 -10.98 14.00
C CYS A 76 -30.14 -12.10 14.39
N VAL A 77 -30.24 -12.44 15.67
CA VAL A 77 -31.18 -13.46 16.18
C VAL A 77 -32.66 -13.10 15.94
N TYR A 78 -32.98 -11.82 15.75
CA TYR A 78 -34.36 -11.34 15.65
C TYR A 78 -34.83 -11.08 14.21
N CYS A 79 -33.95 -10.59 13.34
CA CYS A 79 -34.32 -10.21 11.97
C CYS A 79 -33.37 -10.74 10.89
N GLU A 80 -32.41 -11.59 11.29
CA GLU A 80 -31.45 -12.29 10.42
C GLU A 80 -30.51 -11.39 9.61
N SER A 81 -30.58 -10.06 9.78
CA SER A 81 -29.67 -9.12 9.16
C SER A 81 -28.23 -9.37 9.61
N LEU A 82 -27.29 -9.32 8.67
CA LEU A 82 -25.86 -9.37 8.96
C LEU A 82 -25.41 -8.13 9.72
N MET A 83 -24.59 -8.32 10.74
CA MET A 83 -24.08 -7.29 11.64
C MET A 83 -22.61 -7.52 11.94
N ALA A 84 -21.87 -6.45 12.20
CA ALA A 84 -20.52 -6.56 12.73
C ALA A 84 -20.54 -7.26 14.10
N GLN A 85 -19.61 -8.18 14.35
CA GLN A 85 -19.43 -8.81 15.66
C GLN A 85 -19.14 -7.80 16.78
N SER A 86 -18.70 -6.58 16.48
CA SER A 86 -18.52 -5.52 17.48
C SER A 86 -19.81 -4.72 17.78
N ALA A 87 -20.90 -4.92 17.05
CA ALA A 87 -22.12 -4.14 17.21
C ALA A 87 -22.94 -4.61 18.42
N SER A 88 -23.26 -3.68 19.32
CA SER A 88 -24.13 -3.93 20.48
C SER A 88 -25.62 -3.99 20.14
N PHE A 89 -26.03 -3.39 19.02
CA PHE A 89 -27.43 -3.31 18.56
C PHE A 89 -27.54 -3.58 17.08
N CYS A 90 -28.67 -4.16 16.66
CA CYS A 90 -28.95 -4.39 15.25
C CYS A 90 -29.19 -3.07 14.49
N PRO A 91 -28.43 -2.79 13.41
CA PRO A 91 -28.65 -1.59 12.61
C PRO A 91 -29.99 -1.62 11.86
N LYS A 92 -30.58 -2.80 11.67
CA LYS A 92 -31.86 -2.97 10.95
C LYS A 92 -33.07 -2.94 11.89
N CYS A 93 -33.04 -3.67 13.01
CA CYS A 93 -34.19 -3.80 13.91
C CYS A 93 -34.02 -3.18 15.29
N GLY A 94 -32.84 -2.62 15.63
CA GLY A 94 -32.56 -1.99 16.92
C GLY A 94 -32.47 -2.95 18.10
N ALA A 95 -32.67 -4.27 17.90
CA ALA A 95 -32.61 -5.23 18.99
C ALA A 95 -31.19 -5.31 19.58
N PRO A 96 -31.06 -5.41 20.92
CA PRO A 96 -29.78 -5.59 21.57
C PRO A 96 -29.19 -6.96 21.23
N ARG A 97 -27.87 -7.02 21.13
CA ARG A 97 -27.15 -8.29 20.96
C ARG A 97 -27.31 -9.12 22.23
N LYS A 98 -27.76 -10.37 22.10
CA LYS A 98 -27.67 -11.36 23.16
C LYS A 98 -26.22 -11.82 23.27
N THR A 99 -25.66 -11.70 24.48
CA THR A 99 -24.31 -12.17 24.84
C THR A 99 -24.19 -13.69 24.67
#